data_AF-A0A2G8K408-F1
#
_entry.id   AF-A0A2G8K408-F1
#
_cell.length_a   1.000
_cell.length_b   1.000
_cell.length_c   1.000
_cell.angle_alpha   90.00
_cell.angle_beta   90.00
_cell.angle_gamma   90.00
#
_symmetry.space_group_name_H-M   'P 1'
#
loop_
_entity.id
_entity.type
_entity.pdbx_description
1 polymer ?
#
loop_
_entity_poly.entity_id
_entity_poly.type
_entity_poly.pdbx_seq_one_letter_code
_entity_poly.pdbx_strand_id
1 'polypeptide(L)'
;MGDTFTQCTWIREVLKGVEFDDLIPVVHGPDMIVEHTSQQTVNVSLLGITDKDRTTLVLGDDLWNVNSFFSKQPDGIGKRFDEKRRILDDIKKGKDLPRDEDLLLDFIDVDINLQGRTCNQVPYMCFELEKNKIASIKYEFEESITRCIDISDRCTGAVFNELDFDVDIPDDLPVGEKKTLKVDAVVSLAPYSPGIAGNGLWKVSVFPSADDNGSKRKGPFTEQLLMDYQAGTILPPGGPLVIRDVLTDGLDVKSLGCSKFKYLCMEFSMGDSPQPRYTFKTKNDDPSLISCKSLDCEGMLKAVHLCFS
;
A
#
# COMPACT_ATOMS: atom_id res chain seq x y z
N MET A 1 -62.97 23.94 -55.81
CA MET A 1 -61.52 23.73 -55.89
C MET A 1 -60.99 23.88 -54.49
N GLY A 2 -60.69 22.74 -53.86
CA GLY A 2 -60.18 22.70 -52.48
C GLY A 2 -58.66 22.66 -52.55
N ASP A 3 -58.02 23.63 -51.92
CA ASP A 3 -56.57 23.64 -51.73
C ASP A 3 -56.27 23.02 -50.36
N THR A 4 -55.88 21.75 -50.39
CA THR A 4 -55.24 21.06 -49.26
C THR A 4 -53.83 21.61 -49.08
N PHE A 5 -53.62 22.41 -48.04
CA PHE A 5 -52.28 22.71 -47.52
C PHE A 5 -51.74 21.48 -46.79
N THR A 6 -50.87 20.73 -47.45
CA THR A 6 -50.07 19.69 -46.79
C THR A 6 -48.94 20.39 -46.04
N GLN A 7 -49.12 20.54 -44.73
CA GLN A 7 -48.06 20.95 -43.80
C GLN A 7 -47.11 19.75 -43.62
N CYS A 8 -45.95 19.78 -44.28
CA CYS A 8 -44.86 18.87 -43.94
C CYS A 8 -44.29 19.30 -42.58
N THR A 9 -44.78 18.69 -41.52
CA THR A 9 -44.14 18.75 -40.20
C THR A 9 -42.81 18.03 -40.32
N TRP A 10 -41.71 18.77 -40.27
CA TRP A 10 -40.39 18.19 -40.05
C TRP A 10 -40.44 17.47 -38.70
N ILE A 11 -40.59 16.15 -38.73
CA ILE A 11 -40.24 15.32 -37.58
C ILE A 11 -38.74 15.53 -37.42
N ARG A 12 -38.33 16.40 -36.48
CA ARG A 12 -36.98 16.34 -35.93
C ARG A 12 -36.83 14.88 -35.49
N GLU A 13 -35.93 14.13 -36.12
CA GLU A 13 -35.41 12.92 -35.50
C GLU A 13 -35.04 13.34 -34.08
N VAL A 14 -35.75 12.78 -33.09
CA VAL A 14 -35.36 12.96 -31.69
C VAL A 14 -34.00 12.29 -31.62
N LEU A 15 -32.94 13.11 -31.62
CA LEU A 15 -31.58 12.63 -31.49
C LEU A 15 -31.54 11.75 -30.23
N LYS A 16 -31.03 10.53 -30.39
CA LYS A 16 -30.87 9.62 -29.26
C LYS A 16 -29.80 10.22 -28.36
N GLY A 17 -30.20 10.92 -27.31
CA GLY A 17 -29.30 11.52 -26.32
C GLY A 17 -29.22 10.66 -25.06
N VAL A 18 -28.05 10.69 -24.42
CA VAL A 18 -27.82 10.14 -23.08
C VAL A 18 -27.15 11.21 -22.24
N GLU A 19 -27.69 11.41 -21.05
CA GLU A 19 -27.08 12.29 -20.06
C GLU A 19 -27.09 11.62 -18.69
N PHE A 20 -25.97 11.70 -18.00
CA PHE A 20 -25.79 11.16 -16.66
C PHE A 20 -25.68 12.30 -15.65
N ASP A 21 -26.52 12.27 -14.62
CA ASP A 21 -26.43 13.16 -13.47
C ASP A 21 -25.25 12.77 -12.56
N ASP A 22 -24.99 11.46 -12.44
CA ASP A 22 -23.92 10.95 -11.58
C ASP A 22 -23.39 9.58 -12.03
N LEU A 23 -22.21 9.21 -11.50
CA LEU A 23 -21.60 7.89 -11.68
C LEU A 23 -21.15 7.36 -10.32
N ILE A 24 -21.85 6.37 -9.76
CA ILE A 24 -21.57 5.88 -8.41
C ILE A 24 -20.72 4.60 -8.51
N PRO A 25 -19.43 4.63 -8.10
CA PRO A 25 -18.59 3.44 -8.06
C PRO A 25 -18.74 2.73 -6.72
N VAL A 26 -18.81 1.40 -6.75
CA VAL A 26 -18.85 0.54 -5.56
C VAL A 26 -17.74 -0.51 -5.67
N VAL A 27 -16.89 -0.61 -4.64
CA VAL A 27 -15.85 -1.64 -4.56
C VAL A 27 -16.38 -2.83 -3.78
N HIS A 28 -16.32 -4.00 -4.39
CA HIS A 28 -16.69 -5.28 -3.76
C HIS A 28 -15.48 -6.01 -3.20
N GLY A 29 -14.29 -5.76 -3.74
CA GLY A 29 -13.05 -6.32 -3.24
C GLY A 29 -11.83 -5.89 -4.04
N PRO A 30 -10.61 -6.17 -3.55
CA PRO A 30 -10.33 -6.79 -2.26
C PRO A 30 -10.58 -5.83 -1.09
N ASP A 31 -10.61 -6.36 0.13
CA ASP A 31 -10.68 -5.54 1.35
C ASP A 31 -9.42 -4.67 1.52
N MET A 32 -8.27 -5.17 1.04
CA MET A 32 -6.98 -4.48 1.09
C MET A 32 -6.32 -4.45 -0.28
N ILE A 33 -5.92 -3.25 -0.69
CA ILE A 33 -5.04 -2.96 -1.81
C ILE A 33 -3.64 -2.71 -1.25
N VAL A 34 -2.63 -3.36 -1.80
CA VAL A 34 -1.27 -3.29 -1.30
C VAL A 34 -0.42 -2.43 -2.23
N GLU A 35 0.23 -1.40 -1.68
CA GLU A 35 1.18 -0.57 -2.42
C GLU A 35 2.42 -1.39 -2.86
N HIS A 36 3.23 -0.88 -3.80
CA HIS A 36 4.41 -1.60 -4.34
C HIS A 36 4.14 -3.00 -4.94
N THR A 37 2.88 -3.38 -5.17
CA THR A 37 2.51 -4.66 -5.76
C THR A 37 2.17 -4.50 -7.24
N SER A 38 2.77 -5.33 -8.09
CA SER A 38 2.68 -5.21 -9.55
C SER A 38 1.40 -5.77 -10.17
N GLN A 39 0.68 -6.65 -9.47
CA GLN A 39 -0.54 -7.30 -9.95
C GLN A 39 -1.52 -7.53 -8.80
N GLN A 40 -2.68 -6.89 -8.88
CA GLN A 40 -3.85 -7.11 -8.03
C GLN A 40 -5.10 -6.83 -8.87
N THR A 41 -6.25 -7.37 -8.49
CA THR A 41 -7.51 -7.15 -9.21
C THR A 41 -8.53 -6.56 -8.26
N VAL A 42 -9.12 -5.42 -8.63
CA VAL A 42 -10.21 -4.77 -7.88
C VAL A 42 -11.53 -5.07 -8.57
N ASN A 43 -12.46 -5.69 -7.85
CA ASN A 43 -13.81 -5.91 -8.34
C ASN A 43 -14.70 -4.71 -7.98
N VAL A 44 -15.30 -4.11 -9.00
CA VAL A 44 -16.14 -2.92 -8.84
C VAL A 44 -17.47 -3.05 -9.57
N SER A 45 -18.41 -2.19 -9.22
CA SER A 45 -19.60 -1.93 -10.00
C SER A 45 -19.79 -0.43 -10.16
N LEU A 46 -20.35 -0.03 -11.29
CA LEU A 46 -20.62 1.37 -11.63
C LEU A 46 -22.11 1.52 -11.89
N LEU A 47 -22.73 2.49 -11.23
CA LEU A 47 -24.11 2.88 -11.48
C LEU A 47 -24.14 4.29 -12.07
N GLY A 48 -24.39 4.39 -13.38
CA GLY A 48 -24.62 5.66 -14.06
C GLY A 48 -26.06 6.10 -13.85
N ILE A 49 -26.27 7.15 -13.05
CA ILE A 49 -27.58 7.74 -12.80
C ILE A 49 -27.96 8.61 -13.98
N THR A 50 -29.04 8.25 -14.68
CA THR A 50 -29.45 8.97 -15.89
C THR A 50 -30.42 10.10 -15.58
N ASP A 51 -30.26 11.22 -16.29
CA ASP A 51 -31.30 12.25 -16.33
C ASP A 51 -32.47 11.70 -17.16
N LYS A 52 -33.60 11.42 -16.49
CA LYS A 52 -34.76 10.75 -17.09
C LYS A 52 -35.50 11.61 -18.12
N ASP A 53 -35.41 12.93 -18.01
CA ASP A 53 -36.07 13.86 -18.92
C ASP A 53 -35.23 14.08 -20.20
N ARG A 54 -33.91 13.91 -20.12
CA ARG A 54 -32.96 14.15 -21.23
C ARG A 54 -32.42 12.88 -21.88
N THR A 55 -32.49 11.74 -21.19
CA THR A 55 -32.01 10.45 -21.70
C THR A 55 -33.10 9.71 -22.48
N THR A 56 -32.71 9.18 -23.63
CA THR A 56 -33.56 8.37 -24.50
C THR A 56 -33.14 6.89 -24.48
N LEU A 57 -33.98 6.04 -25.06
CA LEU A 57 -33.65 4.63 -25.28
C LEU A 57 -32.42 4.47 -26.18
N VAL A 58 -31.40 3.76 -25.70
CA VAL A 58 -30.19 3.40 -26.46
C VAL A 58 -30.08 1.89 -26.55
N LEU A 59 -30.18 1.37 -27.77
CA LEU A 59 -30.07 -0.06 -28.08
C LEU A 59 -28.99 -0.27 -29.13
N GLY A 60 -28.06 -1.19 -28.87
CA GLY A 60 -26.98 -1.51 -29.80
C GLY A 60 -25.78 -2.17 -29.14
N ASP A 61 -24.69 -2.23 -29.90
CA ASP A 61 -23.45 -2.89 -29.51
C ASP A 61 -22.33 -1.87 -29.31
N ASP A 62 -21.33 -2.23 -28.51
CA ASP A 62 -20.15 -1.39 -28.28
C ASP A 62 -20.52 0.05 -27.87
N LEU A 63 -21.53 0.20 -27.01
CA LEU A 63 -22.08 1.50 -26.61
C LEU A 63 -21.15 2.26 -25.65
N TRP A 64 -20.66 1.59 -24.61
CA TRP A 64 -19.99 2.23 -23.47
C TRP A 64 -18.49 1.98 -23.47
N ASN A 65 -17.72 2.99 -23.05
CA ASN A 65 -16.33 2.82 -22.68
C ASN A 65 -16.14 3.31 -21.24
N VAL A 66 -15.40 2.54 -20.45
CA VAL A 66 -14.94 2.98 -19.13
C VAL A 66 -13.43 2.91 -19.07
N ASN A 67 -12.83 4.00 -18.62
CA ASN A 67 -11.42 4.06 -18.24
C ASN A 67 -11.34 4.06 -16.70
N SER A 68 -10.29 3.44 -16.14
CA SER A 68 -9.96 3.56 -14.71
C SER A 68 -8.55 4.07 -14.53
N PHE A 69 -8.30 4.78 -13.44
CA PHE A 69 -6.98 5.29 -13.08
C PHE A 69 -6.96 5.69 -11.61
N PHE A 70 -5.77 5.81 -11.03
CA PHE A 70 -5.61 6.43 -9.72
C PHE A 70 -5.26 7.90 -9.81
N SER A 71 -5.68 8.68 -8.82
CA SER A 71 -5.37 10.10 -8.68
C SER A 71 -5.02 10.48 -7.25
N LYS A 72 -4.31 11.61 -7.11
CA LYS A 72 -4.15 12.31 -5.84
C LYS A 72 -5.32 13.23 -5.51
N GLN A 73 -6.14 13.58 -6.51
CA GLN A 73 -7.23 14.51 -6.37
C GLN A 73 -8.58 13.76 -6.38
N PRO A 74 -9.52 14.14 -5.51
CA PRO A 74 -10.83 13.47 -5.37
C PRO A 74 -11.72 13.60 -6.62
N ASP A 75 -11.43 14.54 -7.50
CA ASP A 75 -12.12 14.77 -8.78
C ASP A 75 -11.40 14.10 -9.97
N GLY A 76 -10.27 13.44 -9.73
CA GLY A 76 -9.49 12.78 -10.77
C GLY A 76 -8.70 13.74 -11.66
N ILE A 77 -8.65 15.04 -11.34
CA ILE A 77 -7.90 16.02 -12.13
C ILE A 77 -6.38 15.82 -11.94
N GLY A 78 -5.63 16.16 -12.99
CA GLY A 78 -4.17 16.12 -12.98
C GLY A 78 -3.58 14.78 -13.38
N LYS A 79 -2.55 14.33 -12.66
CA LYS A 79 -1.77 13.16 -13.05
C LYS A 79 -2.55 11.86 -12.77
N ARG A 80 -2.86 11.13 -13.84
CA ARG A 80 -3.41 9.77 -13.79
C ARG A 80 -2.28 8.74 -13.58
N PHE A 81 -2.47 7.82 -12.65
CA PHE A 81 -1.57 6.69 -12.41
C PHE A 81 -2.25 5.38 -12.81
N ASP A 82 -1.49 4.45 -13.38
CA ASP A 82 -1.98 3.15 -13.84
C ASP A 82 -3.29 3.22 -14.66
N GLU A 83 -3.35 4.16 -15.62
CA GLU A 83 -4.54 4.32 -16.44
C GLU A 83 -4.80 3.06 -17.28
N LYS A 84 -5.97 2.44 -17.06
CA LYS A 84 -6.52 1.37 -17.89
C LYS A 84 -7.65 1.94 -18.73
N ARG A 85 -7.60 1.67 -20.03
CA ARG A 85 -8.65 2.07 -20.97
C ARG A 85 -9.45 0.86 -21.37
N ARG A 86 -10.76 1.02 -21.54
CA ARG A 86 -11.67 -0.05 -21.98
C ARG A 86 -11.65 -1.23 -21.03
N ILE A 87 -11.97 -0.98 -19.76
CA ILE A 87 -12.03 -2.02 -18.73
C ILE A 87 -13.29 -2.91 -18.82
N LEU A 88 -14.22 -2.59 -19.72
CA LEU A 88 -15.45 -3.36 -19.92
C LEU A 88 -15.22 -4.55 -20.84
N ASP A 89 -15.82 -5.69 -20.49
CA ASP A 89 -15.96 -6.82 -21.40
C ASP A 89 -17.04 -6.58 -22.47
N ASP A 90 -17.18 -7.54 -23.39
CA ASP A 90 -18.09 -7.42 -24.52
C ASP A 90 -19.57 -7.32 -24.11
N ILE A 91 -19.94 -7.92 -22.98
CA ILE A 91 -21.32 -7.90 -22.48
C ILE A 91 -21.63 -6.51 -21.92
N LYS A 92 -20.74 -5.97 -21.08
CA LYS A 92 -20.93 -4.70 -20.38
C LYS A 92 -20.84 -3.52 -21.33
N LYS A 93 -19.90 -3.53 -22.27
CA LYS A 93 -19.75 -2.45 -23.26
C LYS A 93 -20.96 -2.37 -24.22
N GLY A 94 -21.61 -3.50 -24.49
CA GLY A 94 -22.81 -3.59 -25.33
C GLY A 94 -24.14 -3.50 -24.56
N LYS A 95 -24.11 -3.10 -23.29
CA LYS A 95 -25.32 -3.09 -22.47
C LYS A 95 -26.31 -2.05 -22.97
N ASP A 96 -27.52 -2.47 -23.33
CA ASP A 96 -28.60 -1.55 -23.67
C ASP A 96 -28.98 -0.65 -22.48
N LEU A 97 -29.45 0.57 -22.78
CA LEU A 97 -30.01 1.51 -21.80
C LEU A 97 -31.49 1.77 -22.12
N PRO A 98 -32.41 1.07 -21.44
CA PRO A 98 -33.84 1.33 -21.57
C PRO A 98 -34.22 2.75 -21.13
N ARG A 99 -35.37 3.22 -21.61
CA ARG A 99 -35.91 4.51 -21.18
C ARG A 99 -36.22 4.46 -19.68
N ASP A 100 -35.98 5.57 -19.00
CA ASP A 100 -36.23 5.77 -17.56
C ASP A 100 -35.39 4.88 -16.63
N GLU A 101 -34.40 4.15 -17.15
CA GLU A 101 -33.51 3.26 -16.39
C GLU A 101 -32.11 3.86 -16.19
N ASP A 102 -31.41 3.39 -15.16
CA ASP A 102 -30.01 3.73 -14.89
C ASP A 102 -29.08 2.68 -15.53
N LEU A 103 -27.87 3.10 -15.90
CA LEU A 103 -26.88 2.20 -16.46
C LEU A 103 -26.12 1.49 -15.33
N LEU A 104 -26.46 0.23 -15.07
CA LEU A 104 -25.70 -0.61 -14.14
C LEU A 104 -24.62 -1.40 -14.89
N LEU A 105 -23.35 -1.25 -14.50
CA LEU A 105 -22.23 -2.07 -14.97
C LEU A 105 -21.64 -2.80 -13.76
N ASP A 106 -22.06 -4.04 -13.53
CA ASP A 106 -21.75 -4.83 -12.35
C ASP A 106 -20.52 -5.74 -12.54
N PHE A 107 -19.83 -6.09 -11.44
CA PHE A 107 -18.72 -7.06 -11.43
C PHE A 107 -17.66 -6.83 -12.51
N ILE A 108 -17.10 -5.63 -12.56
CA ILE A 108 -15.94 -5.29 -13.41
C ILE A 108 -14.67 -5.63 -12.64
N ASP A 109 -13.85 -6.52 -13.19
CA ASP A 109 -12.53 -6.81 -12.67
C ASP A 109 -11.50 -5.86 -13.28
N VAL A 110 -10.87 -5.05 -12.42
CA VAL A 110 -9.86 -4.08 -12.82
C VAL A 110 -8.50 -4.52 -12.32
N ASP A 111 -7.66 -4.97 -13.24
CA ASP A 111 -6.28 -5.29 -12.93
C ASP A 111 -5.47 -4.01 -12.70
N ILE A 112 -4.82 -3.90 -11.55
CA ILE A 112 -4.06 -2.75 -11.11
C ILE A 112 -2.58 -3.09 -10.89
N ASN A 113 -1.71 -2.12 -11.15
CA ASN A 113 -0.28 -2.18 -10.92
C ASN A 113 0.20 -0.96 -10.12
N LEU A 114 0.52 -1.21 -8.85
CA LEU A 114 1.02 -0.22 -7.90
C LEU A 114 2.52 -0.34 -7.63
N GLN A 115 3.27 -1.03 -8.51
CA GLN A 115 4.72 -1.13 -8.37
C GLN A 115 5.37 0.26 -8.31
N GLY A 116 6.14 0.53 -7.26
CA GLY A 116 6.78 1.83 -7.07
C GLY A 116 5.80 2.96 -6.71
N ARG A 117 4.58 2.63 -6.30
CA ARG A 117 3.57 3.58 -5.80
C ARG A 117 3.34 3.33 -4.33
N THR A 118 3.07 4.40 -3.60
CA THR A 118 2.62 4.39 -2.19
C THR A 118 1.15 4.77 -2.12
N CYS A 119 0.45 4.36 -1.07
CA CYS A 119 -0.97 4.69 -0.86
C CYS A 119 -1.23 6.21 -0.93
N ASN A 120 -0.34 7.01 -0.34
CA ASN A 120 -0.41 8.48 -0.37
C ASN A 120 -0.24 9.09 -1.78
N GLN A 121 0.26 8.34 -2.74
CA GLN A 121 0.36 8.77 -4.14
C GLN A 121 -0.90 8.48 -4.95
N VAL A 122 -1.73 7.53 -4.49
CA VAL A 122 -2.91 7.03 -5.20
C VAL A 122 -4.14 6.90 -4.26
N PRO A 123 -4.49 7.93 -3.46
CA PRO A 123 -5.59 7.84 -2.49
C PRO A 123 -6.98 7.67 -3.15
N TYR A 124 -7.13 8.03 -4.43
CA TYR A 124 -8.40 7.92 -5.13
C TYR A 124 -8.30 6.98 -6.33
N MET A 125 -9.28 6.09 -6.48
CA MET A 125 -9.51 5.29 -7.69
C MET A 125 -10.67 5.92 -8.46
N CYS A 126 -10.43 6.27 -9.72
CA CYS A 126 -11.35 7.02 -10.57
C CYS A 126 -11.84 6.16 -11.73
N PHE A 127 -13.08 6.43 -12.14
CA PHE A 127 -13.75 5.82 -13.28
C PHE A 127 -14.31 6.92 -14.17
N GLU A 128 -14.00 6.83 -15.45
CA GLU A 128 -14.44 7.76 -16.49
C GLU A 128 -15.31 6.99 -17.48
N LEU A 129 -16.61 7.26 -17.46
CA LEU A 129 -17.58 6.72 -18.40
C LEU A 129 -17.70 7.66 -19.60
N GLU A 130 -17.48 7.13 -20.79
CA GLU A 130 -17.59 7.88 -22.04
C GLU A 130 -18.28 7.05 -23.13
N LYS A 131 -18.72 7.73 -24.18
CA LYS A 131 -19.23 7.07 -25.38
C LYS A 131 -18.12 6.27 -26.05
N ASN A 132 -18.39 5.02 -26.37
CA ASN A 132 -17.48 4.24 -27.20
C ASN A 132 -17.60 4.67 -28.67
N LYS A 133 -16.45 5.01 -29.27
CA LYS A 133 -16.37 5.58 -30.62
C LYS A 133 -16.72 4.59 -31.73
N ILE A 134 -16.75 3.30 -31.43
CA ILE A 134 -17.10 2.22 -32.36
C ILE A 134 -18.53 1.70 -32.17
N ALA A 135 -19.37 2.41 -31.39
CA ALA A 135 -20.76 2.04 -31.17
C ALA A 135 -21.50 1.76 -32.48
N SER A 136 -22.31 0.70 -32.49
CA SER A 136 -23.05 0.28 -33.69
C SER A 136 -24.16 1.26 -34.10
N ILE A 137 -24.53 2.18 -33.20
CA ILE A 137 -25.50 3.24 -33.43
C ILE A 137 -24.94 4.63 -33.17
N LYS A 138 -25.54 5.64 -33.81
CA LYS A 138 -25.30 7.04 -33.50
C LYS A 138 -26.22 7.48 -32.36
N TYR A 139 -25.62 7.92 -31.26
CA TYR A 139 -26.28 8.57 -30.13
C TYR A 139 -25.38 9.70 -29.60
N GLU A 140 -25.96 10.69 -28.95
CA GLU A 140 -25.26 11.83 -28.35
C GLU A 140 -24.99 11.54 -26.88
N PHE A 141 -23.74 11.74 -26.48
CA PHE A 141 -23.27 11.73 -25.09
C PHE A 141 -22.04 12.64 -25.11
N GLU A 142 -22.28 13.92 -24.83
CA GLU A 142 -21.36 15.00 -25.21
C GLU A 142 -20.13 15.11 -24.30
N GLU A 143 -20.27 14.74 -23.02
CA GLU A 143 -19.19 14.83 -22.04
C GLU A 143 -19.01 13.50 -21.30
N SER A 144 -17.76 13.08 -21.11
CA SER A 144 -17.49 11.96 -20.21
C SER A 144 -17.80 12.37 -18.77
N ILE A 145 -18.31 11.43 -17.99
CA ILE A 145 -18.51 11.63 -16.55
C ILE A 145 -17.40 10.89 -15.79
N THR A 146 -16.69 11.62 -14.94
CA THR A 146 -15.64 11.08 -14.07
C THR A 146 -16.06 11.13 -12.62
N ARG A 147 -15.90 10.01 -11.91
CA ARG A 147 -16.08 9.93 -10.46
C ARG A 147 -14.99 9.09 -9.83
N CYS A 148 -14.57 9.51 -8.65
CA CYS A 148 -13.55 8.84 -7.88
C CYS A 148 -14.07 8.43 -6.52
N ILE A 149 -13.51 7.33 -6.02
CA ILE A 149 -13.72 6.81 -4.68
C ILE A 149 -12.43 6.95 -3.89
N ASP A 150 -12.56 7.33 -2.62
CA ASP A 150 -11.45 7.31 -1.67
C ASP A 150 -11.15 5.86 -1.28
N ILE A 151 -9.92 5.44 -1.52
CA ILE A 151 -9.42 4.11 -1.18
C ILE A 151 -8.33 4.16 -0.10
N SER A 152 -8.12 5.30 0.54
CA SER A 152 -7.06 5.50 1.55
C SER A 152 -7.17 4.49 2.69
N ASP A 153 -8.38 4.18 3.13
CA ASP A 153 -8.65 3.20 4.20
C ASP A 153 -8.51 1.74 3.75
N ARG A 154 -8.51 1.50 2.43
CA ARG A 154 -8.32 0.17 1.83
C ARG A 154 -6.88 -0.04 1.35
N CYS A 155 -6.05 0.99 1.32
CA CYS A 155 -4.68 0.89 0.86
C CYS A 155 -3.71 0.68 2.04
N THR A 156 -2.84 -0.33 1.93
CA THR A 156 -1.83 -0.63 2.95
C THR A 156 -0.44 -0.84 2.35
N GLY A 157 0.58 -0.68 3.19
CA GLY A 157 1.97 -1.04 2.86
C GLY A 157 2.50 -2.15 3.74
N ALA A 158 3.78 -2.04 4.11
CA ALA A 158 4.43 -3.07 4.91
C ALA A 158 3.95 -3.02 6.36
N VAL A 159 3.38 -4.14 6.83
CA VAL A 159 2.89 -4.30 8.19
C VAL A 159 3.81 -5.27 8.94
N PHE A 160 4.53 -4.75 9.92
CA PHE A 160 5.52 -5.46 10.71
C PHE A 160 4.90 -5.95 12.03
N ASN A 161 5.11 -7.22 12.34
CA ASN A 161 4.48 -7.87 13.49
C ASN A 161 5.42 -7.95 14.69
N GLU A 162 6.57 -8.61 14.50
CA GLU A 162 7.49 -8.94 15.59
C GLU A 162 8.94 -8.80 15.13
N LEU A 163 9.80 -8.43 16.08
CA LEU A 163 11.25 -8.39 15.93
C LEU A 163 11.85 -9.45 16.87
N ASP A 164 12.65 -10.34 16.31
CA ASP A 164 13.54 -11.22 17.07
C ASP A 164 14.98 -11.02 16.59
N PHE A 165 15.93 -11.17 17.49
CA PHE A 165 17.35 -10.98 17.15
C PHE A 165 18.24 -11.85 18.01
N ASP A 166 19.25 -12.47 17.42
CA ASP A 166 20.26 -13.23 18.13
C ASP A 166 21.56 -12.44 18.18
N VAL A 167 22.18 -12.44 19.36
CA VAL A 167 23.45 -11.74 19.61
C VAL A 167 24.50 -12.77 19.98
N ASP A 168 25.60 -12.76 19.23
CA ASP A 168 26.77 -13.58 19.53
C ASP A 168 27.59 -12.90 20.63
N ILE A 169 27.44 -13.39 21.85
CA ILE A 169 28.18 -12.91 23.02
C ILE A 169 29.35 -13.88 23.27
N PRO A 170 30.61 -13.42 23.17
CA PRO A 170 31.77 -14.24 23.53
C PRO A 170 31.74 -14.69 25.00
N ASP A 171 32.19 -15.91 25.27
CA ASP A 171 32.22 -16.48 26.64
C ASP A 171 33.18 -15.75 27.59
N ASP A 172 34.22 -15.11 27.05
CA ASP A 172 35.21 -14.33 27.79
C ASP A 172 35.13 -12.86 27.36
N LEU A 173 34.37 -12.07 28.12
CA LEU A 173 34.27 -10.62 27.93
C LEU A 173 34.99 -9.92 29.09
N PRO A 174 36.21 -9.38 28.86
CA PRO A 174 36.94 -8.67 29.88
C PRO A 174 36.14 -7.46 30.38
N VAL A 175 36.02 -7.41 31.69
CA VAL A 175 35.12 -6.53 32.43
C VAL A 175 35.59 -5.07 32.32
N GLY A 176 34.89 -4.27 31.51
CA GLY A 176 35.16 -2.84 31.28
C GLY A 176 35.79 -2.52 29.92
N GLU A 177 35.89 -3.50 29.01
CA GLU A 177 36.23 -3.26 27.62
C GLU A 177 34.97 -3.06 26.77
N LYS A 178 35.06 -2.16 25.79
CA LYS A 178 34.07 -2.03 24.73
C LYS A 178 34.28 -3.15 23.72
N LYS A 179 33.25 -3.92 23.41
CA LYS A 179 33.29 -4.97 22.39
C LYS A 179 32.21 -4.74 21.34
N THR A 180 32.60 -4.92 20.09
CA THR A 180 31.66 -5.05 18.97
C THR A 180 31.08 -6.44 19.02
N LEU A 181 29.75 -6.50 19.15
CA LEU A 181 28.98 -7.72 19.09
C LEU A 181 28.40 -7.87 17.68
N LYS A 182 28.20 -9.11 17.29
CA LYS A 182 27.52 -9.46 16.04
C LYS A 182 26.08 -9.81 16.35
N VAL A 183 25.16 -9.26 15.56
CA VAL A 183 23.73 -9.44 15.75
C VAL A 183 23.06 -9.82 14.42
N ASP A 184 22.23 -10.85 14.47
CA ASP A 184 21.35 -11.25 13.38
C ASP A 184 19.91 -10.95 13.78
N ALA A 185 19.16 -10.26 12.94
CA ALA A 185 17.78 -9.86 13.20
C ALA A 185 16.81 -10.47 12.19
N VAL A 186 15.65 -10.89 12.69
CA VAL A 186 14.53 -11.39 11.90
C VAL A 186 13.30 -10.56 12.26
N VAL A 187 12.71 -9.93 11.24
CA VAL A 187 11.46 -9.18 11.38
C VAL A 187 10.36 -9.93 10.65
N SER A 188 9.30 -10.29 11.37
CA SER A 188 8.11 -10.92 10.81
C SER A 188 7.11 -9.87 10.34
N LEU A 189 6.37 -10.19 9.28
CA LEU A 189 5.42 -9.29 8.65
C LEU A 189 4.05 -9.97 8.49
N ALA A 190 3.02 -9.16 8.27
CA ALA A 190 1.74 -9.69 7.80
C ALA A 190 1.92 -10.32 6.40
N PRO A 191 1.29 -11.48 6.10
CA PRO A 191 1.50 -12.21 4.85
C PRO A 191 1.18 -11.42 3.56
N TYR A 192 0.33 -10.39 3.66
CA TYR A 192 -0.05 -9.52 2.55
C TYR A 192 0.88 -8.32 2.35
N SER A 193 1.93 -8.16 3.17
CA SER A 193 2.88 -7.06 3.03
C SER A 193 3.61 -7.12 1.68
N PRO A 194 3.90 -5.97 1.04
CA PRO A 194 4.54 -5.96 -0.26
C PRO A 194 6.01 -6.35 -0.19
N GLY A 195 6.55 -6.76 -1.32
CA GLY A 195 8.00 -6.83 -1.51
C GLY A 195 8.58 -5.44 -1.77
N ILE A 196 9.69 -5.10 -1.14
CA ILE A 196 10.33 -3.79 -1.26
C ILE A 196 11.83 -3.99 -1.50
N ALA A 197 12.32 -3.45 -2.62
CA ALA A 197 13.73 -3.43 -2.96
C ALA A 197 14.18 -1.97 -3.14
N GLY A 198 15.36 -1.63 -2.61
CA GLY A 198 15.78 -0.24 -2.51
C GLY A 198 17.00 -0.03 -1.63
N ASN A 199 17.27 1.24 -1.32
CA ASN A 199 18.39 1.68 -0.50
C ASN A 199 17.89 2.41 0.75
N GLY A 200 18.62 2.27 1.85
CA GLY A 200 18.32 2.98 3.10
C GLY A 200 16.91 2.71 3.63
N LEU A 201 16.38 1.50 3.38
CA LEU A 201 15.02 1.11 3.74
C LEU A 201 14.88 0.95 5.25
N TRP A 202 15.90 0.42 5.92
CA TRP A 202 15.80 -0.02 7.31
C TRP A 202 16.73 0.77 8.23
N LYS A 203 16.32 0.88 9.49
CA LYS A 203 17.15 1.40 10.57
C LYS A 203 17.08 0.46 11.77
N VAL A 204 18.25 0.08 12.26
CA VAL A 204 18.39 -0.76 13.45
C VAL A 204 19.26 -0.04 14.45
N SER A 205 18.82 -0.01 15.69
CA SER A 205 19.62 0.43 16.83
C SER A 205 19.62 -0.63 17.93
N VAL A 206 20.65 -0.63 18.76
CA VAL A 206 20.77 -1.50 19.92
C VAL A 206 21.13 -0.66 21.13
N PHE A 207 20.46 -0.92 22.25
CA PHE A 207 20.68 -0.17 23.49
C PHE A 207 20.40 -1.02 24.73
N PRO A 208 21.08 -0.77 25.86
CA PRO A 208 20.75 -1.41 27.12
C PRO A 208 19.52 -0.76 27.77
N SER A 209 18.69 -1.58 28.44
CA SER A 209 17.51 -1.12 29.18
C SER A 209 17.43 -1.72 30.59
N ALA A 210 16.78 -0.97 31.49
CA ALA A 210 16.46 -1.43 32.85
C ALA A 210 15.12 -2.20 32.92
N ASP A 211 14.32 -2.17 31.87
CA ASP A 211 13.07 -2.93 31.71
C ASP A 211 13.05 -3.74 30.41
N ASP A 212 12.16 -4.73 30.38
CA ASP A 212 11.98 -5.72 29.32
C ASP A 212 11.25 -5.20 28.08
N ASN A 213 10.74 -3.97 28.11
CA ASN A 213 10.08 -3.32 26.98
C ASN A 213 10.91 -2.18 26.36
N GLY A 214 12.12 -1.92 26.86
CA GLY A 214 13.02 -0.91 26.32
C GLY A 214 12.67 0.55 26.67
N SER A 215 11.62 0.81 27.45
CA SER A 215 11.18 2.17 27.80
C SER A 215 12.20 2.91 28.68
N LYS A 216 13.01 2.18 29.47
CA LYS A 216 14.07 2.73 30.32
C LYS A 216 15.46 2.61 29.68
N ARG A 217 15.56 3.02 28.42
CA ARG A 217 16.82 3.12 27.67
C ARG A 217 17.83 4.06 28.33
N LYS A 218 19.11 3.68 28.35
CA LYS A 218 20.19 4.55 28.84
C LYS A 218 21.53 4.22 28.18
N GLY A 219 22.40 5.21 27.96
CA GLY A 219 23.77 4.99 27.47
C GLY A 219 23.99 5.50 26.04
N PRO A 220 25.19 5.28 25.46
CA PRO A 220 25.45 5.66 24.07
C PRO A 220 24.50 4.88 23.16
N PHE A 221 23.82 5.63 22.29
CA PHE A 221 22.85 5.14 21.34
C PHE A 221 23.45 5.34 19.96
N THR A 222 23.75 4.25 19.26
CA THR A 222 23.99 4.36 17.82
C THR A 222 22.64 4.23 17.15
N GLU A 223 22.16 5.34 16.59
CA GLU A 223 20.82 5.40 16.01
C GLU A 223 20.67 4.47 14.79
N GLN A 224 21.78 4.17 14.11
CA GLN A 224 21.82 3.34 12.92
C GLN A 224 23.09 2.46 12.93
N LEU A 225 22.88 1.15 13.11
CA LEU A 225 23.95 0.15 13.05
C LEU A 225 24.10 -0.46 11.66
N LEU A 226 23.10 -0.30 10.77
CA LEU A 226 23.14 -0.90 9.46
C LEU A 226 24.08 -0.13 8.53
N MET A 227 25.00 -0.86 7.90
CA MET A 227 25.72 -0.36 6.73
C MET A 227 24.75 -0.24 5.53
N ASP A 228 25.13 0.53 4.52
CA ASP A 228 24.29 0.80 3.34
C ASP A 228 23.71 -0.48 2.70
N TYR A 229 24.52 -1.54 2.58
CA TYR A 229 24.07 -2.80 2.00
C TYR A 229 23.06 -3.55 2.90
N GLN A 230 23.18 -3.42 4.23
CA GLN A 230 22.24 -4.02 5.19
C GLN A 230 20.94 -3.22 5.25
N ALA A 231 21.05 -1.89 5.23
CA ALA A 231 19.90 -0.99 5.16
C ALA A 231 19.14 -1.12 3.83
N GLY A 232 19.79 -1.60 2.77
CA GLY A 232 19.19 -1.94 1.47
C GLY A 232 18.75 -3.40 1.32
N THR A 233 18.73 -4.20 2.40
CA THR A 233 18.26 -5.60 2.34
C THR A 233 16.85 -5.66 1.73
N ILE A 234 16.65 -6.52 0.72
CA ILE A 234 15.34 -6.64 0.07
C ILE A 234 14.34 -7.29 1.03
N LEU A 235 13.18 -6.67 1.20
CA LEU A 235 12.03 -7.31 1.84
C LEU A 235 11.31 -8.16 0.80
N PRO A 236 11.26 -9.50 0.94
CA PRO A 236 10.42 -10.33 0.08
C PRO A 236 8.92 -10.10 0.40
N PRO A 237 8.01 -10.29 -0.57
CA PRO A 237 6.56 -10.26 -0.31
C PRO A 237 6.16 -11.20 0.83
N GLY A 238 5.39 -10.70 1.79
CA GLY A 238 4.98 -11.45 2.99
C GLY A 238 6.08 -11.68 4.04
N GLY A 239 7.33 -11.29 3.76
CA GLY A 239 8.47 -11.48 4.66
C GLY A 239 8.98 -12.94 4.75
N PRO A 240 9.77 -13.26 5.78
CA PRO A 240 10.34 -12.32 6.76
C PRO A 240 11.45 -11.45 6.14
N LEU A 241 11.77 -10.35 6.81
CA LEU A 241 13.00 -9.60 6.55
C LEU A 241 14.11 -10.15 7.47
N VAL A 242 15.24 -10.54 6.88
CA VAL A 242 16.38 -11.10 7.61
C VAL A 242 17.60 -10.23 7.38
N ILE A 243 18.11 -9.61 8.45
CA ILE A 243 19.30 -8.76 8.40
C ILE A 243 20.40 -9.46 9.20
N ARG A 244 21.53 -9.74 8.55
CA ARG A 244 22.65 -10.50 9.14
C ARG A 244 23.87 -9.65 9.36
N ASP A 245 24.73 -10.12 10.26
CA ASP A 245 26.06 -9.58 10.50
C ASP A 245 26.04 -8.10 10.91
N VAL A 246 25.02 -7.66 11.67
CA VAL A 246 24.95 -6.29 12.20
C VAL A 246 26.00 -6.14 13.30
N LEU A 247 26.88 -5.16 13.16
CA LEU A 247 27.96 -4.91 14.11
C LEU A 247 27.58 -3.79 15.05
N THR A 248 27.73 -4.00 16.35
CA THR A 248 27.48 -2.95 17.35
C THR A 248 28.70 -2.02 17.50
N ASP A 249 28.44 -0.74 17.74
CA ASP A 249 29.47 0.25 18.08
C ASP A 249 29.93 0.09 19.53
N GLY A 250 30.81 -0.88 19.77
CA GLY A 250 31.57 -1.02 21.01
C GLY A 250 30.72 -0.88 22.28
N LEU A 251 29.93 -1.91 22.60
CA LEU A 251 29.13 -1.94 23.82
C LEU A 251 30.02 -2.23 25.03
N ASP A 252 29.88 -1.46 26.11
CA ASP A 252 30.55 -1.75 27.38
C ASP A 252 29.78 -2.86 28.12
N VAL A 253 30.42 -4.01 28.25
CA VAL A 253 29.80 -5.22 28.83
C VAL A 253 29.49 -5.05 30.32
N LYS A 254 30.19 -4.17 31.07
CA LYS A 254 29.80 -3.84 32.46
C LYS A 254 28.42 -3.19 32.53
N SER A 255 28.02 -2.47 31.48
CA SER A 255 26.69 -1.88 31.35
C SER A 255 25.64 -2.84 30.78
N LEU A 256 26.02 -4.05 30.36
CA LEU A 256 25.18 -5.08 29.76
C LEU A 256 24.89 -6.22 30.75
N GLY A 257 23.94 -6.03 31.66
CA GLY A 257 23.45 -7.09 32.56
C GLY A 257 24.00 -7.04 33.99
N CYS A 258 25.25 -6.60 34.17
CA CYS A 258 25.97 -6.72 35.45
C CYS A 258 25.81 -5.47 36.33
N SER A 259 24.83 -4.63 35.99
CA SER A 259 24.47 -3.40 36.67
C SER A 259 22.94 -3.29 36.73
N LYS A 260 22.38 -2.08 36.82
CA LYS A 260 20.91 -1.87 36.82
C LYS A 260 20.23 -2.10 35.46
N PHE A 261 20.99 -2.38 34.41
CA PHE A 261 20.48 -2.64 33.07
C PHE A 261 20.59 -4.13 32.80
N LYS A 262 19.44 -4.82 32.78
CA LYS A 262 19.36 -6.28 32.69
C LYS A 262 19.03 -6.76 31.27
N TYR A 263 18.69 -5.84 30.38
CA TYR A 263 18.20 -6.15 29.05
C TYR A 263 19.06 -5.49 27.99
N LEU A 264 19.33 -6.23 26.91
CA LEU A 264 19.77 -5.68 25.64
C LEU A 264 18.55 -5.60 24.73
N CYS A 265 18.24 -4.41 24.24
CA CYS A 265 17.12 -4.18 23.35
C CYS A 265 17.60 -3.82 21.96
N MET A 266 16.87 -4.29 20.95
CA MET A 266 16.98 -3.86 19.57
C MET A 266 15.71 -3.11 19.17
N GLU A 267 15.88 -2.01 18.45
CA GLU A 267 14.79 -1.28 17.82
C GLU A 267 14.95 -1.30 16.29
N PHE A 268 13.90 -1.74 15.59
CA PHE A 268 13.80 -1.77 14.14
C PHE A 268 12.76 -0.76 13.67
N SER A 269 13.14 0.09 12.72
CA SER A 269 12.27 1.14 12.17
C SER A 269 12.56 1.38 10.68
N MET A 270 11.72 2.20 10.05
CA MET A 270 11.99 2.73 8.72
C MET A 270 13.27 3.56 8.72
N GLY A 271 14.06 3.44 7.66
CA GLY A 271 15.25 4.27 7.44
C GLY A 271 14.92 5.75 7.34
N ASP A 272 15.93 6.61 7.56
CA ASP A 272 15.72 8.06 7.61
C ASP A 272 15.39 8.68 6.24
N SER A 273 15.73 7.99 5.14
CA SER A 273 15.47 8.45 3.76
C SER A 273 15.30 7.26 2.80
N PRO A 274 14.24 6.45 2.97
CA PRO A 274 14.08 5.21 2.23
C PRO A 274 13.82 5.50 0.75
N GLN A 275 14.48 4.75 -0.12
CA GLN A 275 14.30 4.81 -1.56
C GLN A 275 14.03 3.41 -2.10
N PRO A 276 12.80 3.09 -2.55
CA PRO A 276 11.64 3.98 -2.64
C PRO A 276 11.04 4.30 -1.28
N ARG A 277 10.21 5.34 -1.23
CA ARG A 277 9.31 5.56 -0.08
C ARG A 277 8.29 4.42 0.00
N TYR A 278 7.90 4.06 1.22
CA TYR A 278 6.88 3.07 1.50
C TYR A 278 6.17 3.42 2.81
N THR A 279 5.04 2.80 3.04
CA THR A 279 4.25 2.89 4.27
C THR A 279 4.74 1.84 5.25
N PHE A 280 5.22 2.28 6.42
CA PHE A 280 5.64 1.43 7.53
C PHE A 280 4.53 1.44 8.59
N LYS A 281 3.97 0.27 8.92
CA LYS A 281 3.00 0.11 10.00
C LYS A 281 3.44 -1.03 10.91
N THR A 282 3.23 -0.86 12.21
CA THR A 282 3.31 -1.96 13.17
C THR A 282 1.91 -2.34 13.62
N LYS A 283 1.75 -3.50 14.26
CA LYS A 283 0.45 -3.96 14.78
C LYS A 283 -0.25 -2.95 15.72
N ASN A 284 0.52 -2.11 16.40
CA ASN A 284 0.03 -1.12 17.37
C ASN A 284 0.16 0.33 16.87
N ASP A 285 0.48 0.54 15.58
CA ASP A 285 0.80 1.84 14.98
C ASP A 285 1.99 2.59 15.65
N ASP A 286 2.82 1.86 16.40
CA ASP A 286 4.10 2.35 16.89
C ASP A 286 5.07 2.62 15.71
N PRO A 287 5.93 3.64 15.82
CA PRO A 287 6.86 4.01 14.74
C PRO A 287 8.03 3.02 14.55
N SER A 288 8.16 2.04 15.45
CA SER A 288 9.24 1.05 15.46
C SER A 288 8.81 -0.23 16.18
N LEU A 289 9.54 -1.32 15.95
CA LEU A 289 9.46 -2.55 16.73
C LEU A 289 10.61 -2.60 17.72
N ILE A 290 10.32 -2.91 18.98
CA ILE A 290 11.33 -3.08 20.02
C ILE A 290 11.25 -4.50 20.56
N SER A 291 12.42 -5.16 20.67
CA SER A 291 12.57 -6.48 21.28
C SER A 291 13.73 -6.45 22.26
N CYS A 292 13.56 -7.07 23.43
CA CYS A 292 14.56 -7.05 24.48
C CYS A 292 14.87 -8.47 24.97
N LYS A 293 16.16 -8.80 25.08
CA LYS A 293 16.64 -10.07 25.64
C LYS A 293 17.35 -9.82 26.96
N SER A 294 17.03 -10.64 27.96
CA SER A 294 17.71 -10.59 29.27
C SER A 294 19.16 -11.07 29.12
N LEU A 295 20.08 -10.38 29.77
CA LEU A 295 21.48 -10.76 29.84
C LEU A 295 21.75 -11.40 31.20
N ASP A 296 22.11 -12.67 31.23
CA ASP A 296 22.49 -13.36 32.46
C ASP A 296 24.00 -13.16 32.74
N CYS A 297 24.29 -12.37 33.77
CA CYS A 297 25.67 -12.09 34.19
C CYS A 297 26.29 -13.17 35.09
N GLU A 298 25.50 -14.05 35.70
CA GLU A 298 26.05 -15.07 36.60
C GLU A 298 26.76 -16.20 35.83
N GLY A 299 26.37 -16.44 34.57
CA GLY A 299 27.05 -17.37 33.66
C GLY A 299 28.39 -16.83 33.14
N MET A 300 28.44 -15.56 32.74
CA MET A 300 29.65 -14.93 32.17
C MET A 300 30.79 -14.76 33.18
N LEU A 301 30.48 -14.59 34.47
CA LEU A 301 31.50 -14.44 35.53
C LEU A 301 32.10 -15.79 36.00
N LYS A 302 31.46 -16.93 35.71
CA LYS A 302 31.98 -18.26 36.11
C LYS A 302 33.18 -18.71 35.27
N ALA A 303 33.32 -18.24 34.03
CA ALA A 303 34.49 -18.55 33.19
C ALA A 303 35.79 -17.94 33.74
N VAL A 304 35.72 -16.73 34.31
CA VAL A 304 36.88 -16.02 34.86
C VAL A 304 37.40 -16.68 36.14
N HIS A 305 36.53 -17.32 36.92
CA HIS A 305 36.94 -17.92 38.20
C HIS A 305 37.69 -19.26 38.05
N LEU A 306 37.62 -19.92 36.88
CA LEU A 306 38.30 -21.19 36.62
C LEU A 306 39.74 -21.03 36.10
N CYS A 307 40.15 -19.82 35.72
CA CYS A 307 41.54 -19.54 35.31
C CYS A 307 42.47 -19.13 36.47
N PHE A 308 41.94 -18.98 37.68
CA PHE A 308 42.71 -18.78 38.91
C PHE A 308 42.48 -19.96 39.87
N SER A 309 43.08 -21.10 39.57
CA SER A 309 43.19 -22.25 40.49
C SER A 309 44.47 -23.01 40.20
#